data_AF-A0A9P4LXE8-F1
#
_entry.id   AF-A0A9P4LXE8-F1
#
_cell.length_a   1.000
_cell.length_b   1.000
_cell.length_c   1.000
_cell.angle_alpha   90.00
_cell.angle_beta   90.00
_cell.angle_gamma   90.00
#
_symmetry.space_group_name_H-M   'P 1'
#
loop_
_entity.id
_entity.type
_entity.pdbx_description
1 polymer ?
#
loop_
_entity_poly.entity_id
_entity_poly.type
_entity_poly.pdbx_seq_one_letter_code
_entity_poly.pdbx_strand_id
1 'polypeptide(L)'
;LIVGPDQTRFDVDKGLLCRESKYFDVAFNNSFREGVQGSIELGDVELEIVVMFLNWLHTGSLIDEDLPHQDKLRMLARLYIFGDYSDTPKLRHHVLRAFHNTIAKDGFQDCRLPVWSTCREIYEHLP
;
A
#
# COMPACT_ATOMS: atom_id res chain seq x y z
N LEU A 1 -1.82 8.58 -12.37
CA LEU A 1 -2.85 8.49 -11.30
C LEU A 1 -3.33 9.89 -10.98
N ILE A 2 -4.61 10.07 -10.68
CA ILE A 2 -5.22 11.34 -10.26
C ILE A 2 -5.77 11.14 -8.85
N VAL A 3 -5.37 11.96 -7.88
CA VAL A 3 -5.62 11.69 -6.45
C VAL A 3 -6.28 12.88 -5.77
N GLY A 4 -7.30 12.58 -4.96
CA GLY A 4 -7.93 13.52 -4.06
C GLY A 4 -8.78 14.62 -4.74
N PRO A 5 -9.38 15.51 -3.92
CA PRO A 5 -10.28 16.56 -4.40
C PRO A 5 -9.54 17.60 -5.27
N ASP A 6 -8.26 17.82 -5.02
CA ASP A 6 -7.42 18.75 -5.79
C ASP A 6 -6.94 18.16 -7.13
N GLN A 7 -7.35 16.93 -7.46
CA GLN A 7 -7.03 16.27 -8.74
C GLN A 7 -5.52 16.21 -9.02
N THR A 8 -4.73 15.94 -7.99
CA THR A 8 -3.26 15.92 -8.11
C THR A 8 -2.82 14.77 -9.01
N ARG A 9 -1.99 15.06 -10.01
CA ARG A 9 -1.55 14.09 -11.02
C ARG A 9 -0.18 13.53 -10.70
N PHE A 10 -0.07 12.21 -10.81
CA PHE A 10 1.18 11.47 -10.74
C PHE A 10 1.41 10.71 -12.03
N ASP A 11 2.54 10.97 -12.68
CA ASP A 11 3.03 10.15 -13.78
C ASP A 11 3.79 8.96 -13.20
N VAL A 12 3.38 7.75 -13.58
CA VAL A 12 3.88 6.50 -13.01
C VAL A 12 4.16 5.54 -14.15
N ASP A 13 5.24 4.76 -14.04
CA ASP A 13 5.52 3.70 -15.01
C ASP A 13 4.41 2.65 -14.99
N LYS A 14 3.66 2.57 -16.10
CA LYS A 14 2.51 1.66 -16.22
C LYS A 14 2.94 0.20 -16.06
N GLY A 15 4.07 -0.21 -16.62
CA GLY A 15 4.52 -1.60 -16.56
C GLY A 15 4.83 -2.05 -15.13
N LEU A 16 5.55 -1.21 -14.38
CA LEU A 16 5.87 -1.42 -12.98
C LEU A 16 4.60 -1.44 -12.12
N LEU A 17 3.70 -0.49 -12.33
CA LEU A 17 2.45 -0.39 -11.58
C LEU A 17 1.55 -1.61 -11.80
N CYS A 18 1.32 -2.02 -13.05
CA CYS A 18 0.52 -3.20 -13.39
C CYS A 18 1.19 -4.51 -12.91
N ARG A 19 2.53 -4.58 -12.91
CA ARG A 19 3.24 -5.78 -12.42
C ARG A 19 3.04 -6.02 -10.93
N GLU A 20 3.00 -4.95 -10.14
CA GLU A 20 2.89 -5.07 -8.68
C GLU A 20 1.44 -5.06 -8.19
N SER A 21 0.51 -4.51 -8.97
CA SER A 21 -0.91 -4.39 -8.63
C SER A 21 -1.80 -4.96 -9.73
N LYS A 22 -2.57 -6.00 -9.39
CA LYS A 22 -3.56 -6.58 -10.31
C LYS A 22 -4.71 -5.63 -10.60
N TYR A 23 -5.11 -4.82 -9.63
CA TYR A 23 -6.14 -3.79 -9.83
C TYR A 23 -5.73 -2.83 -10.95
N PHE A 24 -4.52 -2.29 -10.90
CA PHE A 24 -4.03 -1.38 -11.93
C PHE A 24 -3.79 -2.09 -13.26
N ASP A 25 -3.34 -3.35 -13.25
CA ASP A 25 -3.22 -4.15 -14.46
C ASP A 25 -4.57 -4.26 -15.20
N VAL A 26 -5.61 -4.70 -14.49
CA VAL A 26 -6.96 -4.84 -15.02
C VAL A 26 -7.51 -3.49 -15.48
N ALA A 27 -7.35 -2.44 -14.67
CA ALA A 27 -7.88 -1.11 -14.99
C ALA A 27 -7.22 -0.48 -16.23
N PHE A 28 -5.92 -0.67 -16.43
CA PHE A 28 -5.20 -0.09 -17.58
C PHE A 28 -5.18 -0.94 -18.83
N ASN A 29 -5.35 -2.26 -18.73
CA ASN A 29 -5.21 -3.19 -19.86
C ASN A 29 -6.53 -3.78 -20.35
N ASN A 30 -7.65 -3.56 -19.64
CA ASN A 30 -8.97 -3.86 -20.17
C ASN A 30 -9.56 -2.69 -20.96
N SER A 31 -10.64 -2.97 -21.68
CA SER A 31 -11.38 -1.99 -22.51
C SER A 31 -12.23 -0.99 -21.73
N PHE A 32 -11.99 -0.82 -20.42
CA PHE A 32 -12.67 0.17 -19.60
C PHE A 32 -12.15 1.59 -19.89
N ARG A 33 -12.89 2.60 -19.43
CA ARG A 33 -12.61 4.02 -19.72
C ARG A 33 -11.18 4.40 -19.32
N GLU A 34 -10.70 3.85 -18.22
CA GLU A 34 -9.37 4.08 -17.65
C GLU A 34 -8.25 3.56 -18.56
N GLY A 35 -8.44 2.38 -19.18
CA GLY A 35 -7.51 1.83 -20.16
C GLY A 35 -7.44 2.65 -21.45
N VAL A 36 -8.55 3.25 -21.87
CA VAL A 36 -8.62 4.15 -23.02
C VAL A 36 -8.05 5.54 -22.70
N GLN A 37 -8.31 6.05 -21.49
CA GLN A 37 -7.94 7.40 -21.06
C GLN A 37 -6.49 7.45 -20.51
N GLY A 38 -5.92 6.30 -20.13
CA GLY A 38 -4.57 6.22 -19.58
C GLY A 38 -4.43 6.82 -18.19
N SER A 39 -5.54 7.04 -17.48
CA SER A 39 -5.58 7.64 -16.15
C SER A 39 -6.61 6.97 -15.27
N ILE A 40 -6.30 6.83 -13.98
CA ILE A 40 -7.19 6.31 -12.94
C ILE A 40 -7.34 7.36 -11.85
N GLU A 41 -8.58 7.64 -11.46
CA GLU A 41 -8.95 8.54 -10.38
C GLU A 41 -9.06 7.75 -9.05
N LEU A 42 -8.35 8.24 -8.03
CA LEU A 42 -8.32 7.70 -6.67
C LEU A 42 -8.95 8.75 -5.74
N GLY A 43 -10.28 8.84 -5.78
CA GLY A 43 -11.03 9.91 -5.10
C GLY A 43 -10.99 9.86 -3.57
N ASP A 44 -11.04 8.65 -2.99
CA ASP A 44 -11.14 8.45 -1.54
C ASP A 44 -9.79 8.18 -0.86
N VAL A 45 -8.69 8.26 -1.61
CA VAL A 45 -7.35 7.95 -1.10
C VAL A 45 -6.61 9.24 -0.75
N GLU A 46 -6.06 9.28 0.46
CA GLU A 46 -5.23 10.40 0.90
C GLU A 46 -3.95 10.50 0.08
N LEU A 47 -3.58 11.73 -0.32
CA LEU A 47 -2.43 12.02 -1.17
C LEU A 47 -1.13 11.41 -0.64
N GLU A 48 -0.90 11.55 0.67
CA GLU A 48 0.28 11.03 1.35
C GLU A 48 0.43 9.51 1.19
N ILE A 49 -0.67 8.76 1.24
CA ILE A 49 -0.65 7.30 1.10
C ILE A 49 -0.27 6.90 -0.33
N VAL A 50 -0.76 7.63 -1.34
CA VAL A 50 -0.35 7.38 -2.73
C VAL A 50 1.12 7.70 -2.92
N VAL A 51 1.62 8.81 -2.35
CA VAL A 51 3.05 9.16 -2.41
C VAL A 51 3.91 8.07 -1.77
N MET A 52 3.54 7.58 -0.58
CA MET A 52 4.24 6.46 0.08
C MET A 52 4.23 5.20 -0.77
N PHE A 53 3.08 4.84 -1.35
CA PHE A 53 2.98 3.70 -2.23
C PHE A 53 3.89 3.83 -3.45
N LEU A 54 3.90 5.00 -4.10
CA LEU A 54 4.76 5.24 -5.26
C LEU A 54 6.24 5.21 -4.90
N ASN A 55 6.63 5.76 -3.75
CA ASN A 55 8.00 5.66 -3.24
C ASN A 55 8.39 4.20 -3.01
N TRP A 56 7.51 3.41 -2.37
CA TRP A 56 7.72 1.97 -2.20
C TRP A 56 7.79 1.23 -3.52
N LEU A 57 6.96 1.59 -4.50
CA LEU A 57 6.94 0.95 -5.82
C LEU A 57 8.28 1.10 -6.54
N HIS A 58 8.92 2.27 -6.40
CA HIS A 58 10.21 2.56 -7.05
C HIS A 58 11.42 2.05 -6.25
N THR A 59 11.36 2.12 -4.92
CA THR A 59 12.54 1.86 -4.05
C THR A 59 12.50 0.51 -3.33
N GLY A 60 11.31 -0.10 -3.23
CA GLY A 60 11.05 -1.24 -2.37
C GLY A 60 10.99 -0.92 -0.87
N SER A 61 11.16 0.33 -0.45
CA SER A 61 11.18 0.76 0.97
C SER A 61 9.90 1.50 1.35
N LEU A 62 9.38 1.27 2.57
CA LEU A 62 8.08 1.79 2.99
C LEU A 62 8.14 3.17 3.64
N ILE A 63 9.17 3.46 4.44
CA ILE A 63 9.20 4.67 5.29
C ILE A 63 10.65 5.03 5.65
N ASP A 64 10.90 6.32 5.82
CA ASP A 64 12.06 6.86 6.53
C ASP A 64 12.03 6.48 8.03
N GLU A 65 13.19 6.30 8.67
CA GLU A 65 13.23 5.91 10.09
C GLU A 65 12.87 7.05 11.05
N ASP A 66 12.83 8.29 10.55
CA ASP A 66 12.75 9.52 11.36
C ASP A 66 11.33 9.99 11.76
N LEU A 67 10.26 9.30 11.34
CA LEU A 67 8.88 9.67 11.71
C LEU A 67 8.55 9.31 13.17
N PRO A 68 7.76 10.14 13.89
CA PRO A 68 7.24 9.78 15.21
C PRO A 68 6.48 8.46 15.20
N HIS A 69 6.63 7.66 16.26
CA HIS A 69 6.15 6.27 16.30
C HIS A 69 4.64 6.12 16.05
N GLN A 70 3.81 6.93 16.72
CA GLN A 70 2.34 6.83 16.58
C GLN A 70 1.87 7.16 15.16
N ASP A 71 2.51 8.15 14.52
CA ASP A 71 2.23 8.51 13.13
C ASP A 71 2.65 7.39 12.18
N LYS A 72 3.77 6.71 12.47
CA LYS A 72 4.26 5.56 11.69
C LYS A 72 3.26 4.40 11.67
N LEU A 73 2.71 4.01 12.82
CA LEU A 73 1.71 2.92 12.88
C LEU A 73 0.42 3.30 12.13
N ARG A 74 -0.06 4.54 12.29
CA ARG A 74 -1.25 5.03 11.57
C ARG A 74 -1.03 5.03 10.06
N MET A 75 0.13 5.48 9.60
CA MET A 75 0.50 5.51 8.17
C MET A 75 0.61 4.09 7.61
N LEU A 76 1.24 3.17 8.33
CA LEU A 76 1.29 1.76 7.94
C LEU A 76 -0.12 1.17 7.81
N ALA A 77 -1.07 1.48 8.70
CA ALA A 77 -2.44 0.95 8.63
C ALA A 77 -3.14 1.41 7.35
N ARG A 78 -3.01 2.70 7.03
CA ARG A 78 -3.61 3.30 5.84
C ARG A 78 -2.98 2.78 4.56
N LEU A 79 -1.66 2.61 4.54
CA LEU A 79 -0.94 2.03 3.42
C LEU A 79 -1.30 0.56 3.20
N TYR A 80 -1.58 -0.18 4.27
CA TYR A 80 -2.09 -1.53 4.19
C TYR A 80 -3.48 -1.60 3.55
N ILE A 81 -4.42 -0.77 4.01
CA ILE A 81 -5.77 -0.66 3.43
C ILE A 81 -5.66 -0.31 1.95
N PHE A 82 -4.78 0.62 1.60
CA PHE A 82 -4.53 0.95 0.19
C PHE A 82 -3.94 -0.22 -0.60
N GLY A 83 -3.03 -1.00 -0.01
CA GLY A 83 -2.48 -2.20 -0.62
C GLY A 83 -3.50 -3.31 -0.85
N ASP A 84 -4.52 -3.38 0.00
CA ASP A 84 -5.69 -4.24 -0.15
C ASP A 84 -6.59 -3.75 -1.30
N TYR A 85 -6.99 -2.48 -1.24
CA TYR A 85 -7.79 -1.81 -2.27
C TYR A 85 -7.17 -1.91 -3.67
N SER A 86 -5.85 -1.73 -3.77
CA SER A 86 -5.11 -1.79 -5.03
C SER A 86 -4.66 -3.19 -5.41
N ASP A 87 -5.10 -4.25 -4.73
CA ASP A 87 -4.66 -5.64 -4.95
C ASP A 87 -3.14 -5.75 -5.19
N THR A 88 -2.39 -5.30 -4.18
CA THR A 88 -0.92 -5.29 -4.15
C THR A 88 -0.43 -6.19 -3.00
N PRO A 89 -0.43 -7.53 -3.15
CA PRO A 89 -0.11 -8.45 -2.06
C PRO A 89 1.29 -8.25 -1.46
N LYS A 90 2.29 -7.92 -2.28
CA LYS A 90 3.66 -7.69 -1.79
C LYS A 90 3.75 -6.48 -0.86
N LEU A 91 3.01 -5.41 -1.17
CA LEU A 91 2.93 -4.23 -0.32
C LEU A 91 2.32 -4.61 1.04
N ARG A 92 1.18 -5.30 1.05
CA ARG A 92 0.51 -5.75 2.28
C ARG A 92 1.46 -6.55 3.18
N HIS A 93 2.19 -7.51 2.60
CA HIS A 93 3.17 -8.31 3.34
C HIS A 93 4.30 -7.45 3.93
N HIS A 94 4.83 -6.51 3.14
CA HIS A 94 5.91 -5.64 3.62
C HIS A 94 5.42 -4.73 4.75
N VAL A 95 4.21 -4.17 4.61
CA VAL A 95 3.59 -3.32 5.62
C VAL A 95 3.34 -4.07 6.92
N LEU A 96 2.84 -5.30 6.88
CA LEU A 96 2.68 -6.11 8.08
C LEU A 96 4.00 -6.42 8.79
N ARG A 97 5.07 -6.68 8.02
CA ARG A 97 6.41 -6.86 8.59
C ARG A 97 6.89 -5.58 9.27
N ALA A 98 6.69 -4.42 8.64
CA ALA A 98 7.03 -3.13 9.21
C ALA A 98 6.23 -2.83 10.48
N PHE A 99 4.93 -3.19 10.50
CA PHE A 99 4.08 -3.10 11.68
C PHE A 99 4.63 -3.91 12.85
N HIS A 100 4.89 -5.20 12.62
CA HIS A 100 5.42 -6.09 13.64
C HIS A 100 6.74 -5.57 14.21
N ASN A 101 7.66 -5.11 13.35
CA ASN A 101 8.94 -4.56 13.77
C ASN A 101 8.79 -3.26 14.56
N THR A 102 7.84 -2.40 14.16
CA THR A 102 7.57 -1.12 14.84
C THR A 102 7.05 -1.40 16.25
N ILE A 103 6.06 -2.28 16.39
CA ILE A 103 5.49 -2.67 17.70
C ILE A 103 6.53 -3.37 18.60
N ALA A 104 7.36 -4.25 18.04
CA ALA A 104 8.41 -4.94 18.78
C ALA A 104 9.49 -3.99 19.32
N LYS A 105 9.83 -2.92 18.59
CA LYS A 105 10.80 -1.89 19.03
C LYS A 105 10.31 -1.11 20.26
N ASP A 106 9.00 -0.90 20.40
CA ASP A 106 8.42 -0.12 21.49
C ASP A 106 8.28 -0.88 22.82
N GLY A 107 8.72 -2.15 22.87
CA GLY A 107 8.68 -2.92 24.12
C GLY A 107 7.27 -3.18 24.63
N PHE A 108 6.23 -3.07 23.78
CA PHE A 108 4.87 -3.51 24.09
C PHE A 108 4.86 -5.05 24.28
N GLN A 109 5.23 -5.47 25.48
CA GLN A 109 5.27 -6.87 25.92
C GLN A 109 3.87 -7.52 26.02
N ASP A 110 2.80 -6.74 25.90
CA ASP A 110 1.41 -7.19 26.09
C ASP A 110 0.60 -7.29 24.79
N CYS A 111 1.25 -7.14 23.63
CA CYS A 111 0.60 -7.37 22.36
C CYS A 111 0.39 -8.88 22.15
N ARG A 112 -0.84 -9.37 22.40
CA ARG A 112 -1.33 -10.69 21.96
C ARG A 112 -1.50 -10.76 20.44
N LEU A 113 -0.55 -10.22 19.69
CA LEU A 113 -0.56 -10.30 18.24
C LEU A 113 -0.19 -11.73 17.83
N PRO A 114 -0.88 -12.32 16.85
CA PRO A 114 -0.45 -13.59 16.30
C PRO A 114 0.97 -13.46 15.76
N VAL A 115 1.78 -14.51 15.93
CA VAL A 115 3.09 -14.59 15.30
C VAL A 115 2.95 -14.45 13.79
N TRP A 116 3.98 -13.92 13.12
CA TRP A 116 3.96 -13.66 11.66
C TRP A 116 3.50 -14.85 10.82
N SER A 117 3.86 -16.07 11.23
CA SER A 117 3.42 -17.30 10.55
C SER A 117 1.89 -17.44 10.52
N THR A 118 1.22 -17.12 11.63
CA THR A 118 -0.25 -17.16 11.73
C THR A 118 -0.90 -16.05 10.90
N CYS A 119 -0.36 -14.82 10.94
CA CYS A 119 -0.88 -13.72 10.11
C CYS A 119 -0.74 -14.01 8.61
N ARG A 120 0.40 -14.58 8.19
CA ARG A 120 0.64 -14.98 6.80
C ARG A 120 -0.34 -16.07 6.37
N GLU A 121 -0.53 -17.10 7.19
CA GLU A 121 -1.46 -18.20 6.89
C GLU A 121 -2.89 -17.69 6.66
N ILE A 122 -3.37 -16.79 7.53
CA ILE A 122 -4.67 -16.13 7.35
C ILE A 122 -4.71 -15.40 6.00
N TYR A 123 -3.67 -14.62 5.69
CA TYR A 123 -3.61 -13.84 4.44
C TYR A 123 -3.61 -14.68 3.17
N GLU A 124 -2.95 -15.83 3.19
CA GLU A 124 -2.88 -16.73 2.04
C GLU A 124 -4.19 -17.52 1.81
N HIS A 125 -5.07 -17.57 2.82
CA HIS A 125 -6.34 -18.31 2.78
C HIS A 125 -7.58 -17.42 2.84
N LEU A 126 -7.41 -16.09 2.87
CA LEU A 126 -8.52 -15.16 2.68
C LEU A 126 -9.02 -15.23 1.23
N PRO A 127 -10.35 -15.21 1.00
CA PRO A 127 -10.96 -15.35 -0.32
C PRO A 127 -10.61 -14.20 -1.28
#